data_AF-A0A0A0KXF0-F1
#
_entry.id   AF-A0A0A0KXF0-F1
#
_cell.length_a   1.000
_cell.length_b   1.000
_cell.length_c   1.000
_cell.angle_alpha   90.00
_cell.angle_beta   90.00
_cell.angle_gamma   90.00
#
_symmetry.space_group_name_H-M   'P 1'
#
loop_
_entity.id
_entity.type
_entity.pdbx_description
1 polymer ?
#
loop_
_entity_poly.entity_id
_entity_poly.type
_entity_poly.pdbx_seq_one_letter_code
_entity_poly.pdbx_strand_id
1 'polypeptide(L)'
;MTSKYVPPHVNIFYCLGGITITCFLVQVATGFAMTFYYRLTVTKAFASVQYIMTEVNFGWLIRSVHRWSASMMVLMMILHVFPVYLTGGFNKRRELTWVIDVVLAVLTASFGVTGYSLPQDQIGYWAIKIVTSVPEAIPVIKSPLVELLCGSTSVRQSTLTIIYDYSREEEYLVGANMDY
;
A
#
# COMPACT_ATOMS: atom_id res chain seq x y z
N MET A 1 -13.73 7.53 -36.02
CA MET A 1 -15.02 8.15 -35.66
C MET A 1 -15.48 7.54 -34.34
N THR A 2 -15.28 8.23 -33.22
CA THR A 2 -15.60 7.71 -31.87
C THR A 2 -17.10 7.87 -31.59
N SER A 3 -17.85 6.77 -31.69
CA SER A 3 -19.32 6.69 -31.53
C SER A 3 -19.85 6.90 -30.09
N LYS A 4 -19.03 7.40 -29.15
CA LYS A 4 -19.45 7.56 -27.74
C LYS A 4 -19.92 9.00 -27.49
N TYR A 5 -21.12 9.12 -26.91
CA TYR A 5 -21.73 10.38 -26.52
C TYR A 5 -21.75 10.52 -24.99
N VAL A 6 -21.54 11.73 -24.49
CA VAL A 6 -21.63 12.07 -23.06
C VAL A 6 -22.99 12.72 -22.81
N PRO A 7 -23.87 12.13 -21.98
CA PRO A 7 -25.18 12.69 -21.75
C PRO A 7 -25.11 13.97 -20.89
N PRO A 8 -26.04 14.92 -21.07
CA PRO A 8 -25.97 16.25 -20.47
C PRO A 8 -26.10 16.29 -18.94
N HIS A 9 -26.51 15.20 -18.30
CA HIS A 9 -26.59 15.10 -16.83
C HIS A 9 -25.26 14.71 -16.17
N VAL A 10 -24.19 14.49 -16.95
CA VAL A 10 -22.85 14.22 -16.41
C VAL A 10 -22.29 15.50 -15.82
N ASN A 11 -22.02 15.47 -14.52
CA ASN A 11 -21.43 16.57 -13.76
C ASN A 11 -19.98 16.26 -13.35
N ILE A 12 -19.33 17.19 -12.63
CA ILE A 12 -17.94 17.07 -12.21
C ILE A 12 -17.65 15.84 -11.32
N PHE A 13 -18.65 15.32 -10.60
CA PHE A 13 -18.48 14.16 -9.71
C PHE A 13 -18.16 12.87 -10.47
N TYR A 14 -18.53 12.78 -11.75
CA TYR A 14 -18.17 11.64 -12.60
C TYR A 14 -16.67 11.60 -12.94
N CYS A 15 -15.95 12.74 -12.81
CA CYS A 15 -14.51 12.81 -13.03
C CYS A 15 -13.70 12.23 -11.85
N LEU A 16 -14.31 12.10 -10.66
CA LEU A 16 -13.59 11.68 -9.44
C LEU A 16 -12.93 10.31 -9.59
N GLY A 17 -13.59 9.35 -10.25
CA GLY A 17 -12.99 8.04 -10.52
C GLY A 17 -11.75 8.13 -11.43
N GLY A 18 -11.79 9.01 -12.44
CA GLY A 18 -10.64 9.28 -13.31
C GLY A 18 -9.48 9.95 -12.58
N ILE A 19 -9.78 10.85 -11.63
CA ILE A 19 -8.78 11.47 -10.77
C ILE A 19 -8.12 10.40 -9.88
N THR A 20 -8.89 9.48 -9.29
CA THR A 20 -8.36 8.36 -8.50
C THR A 20 -7.39 7.48 -9.30
N ILE A 21 -7.74 7.14 -10.55
CA ILE A 21 -6.83 6.40 -11.46
C ILE A 21 -5.56 7.19 -11.75
N THR A 22 -5.68 8.50 -11.94
CA THR A 22 -4.51 9.36 -12.18
C THR A 22 -3.58 9.38 -10.97
N CYS A 23 -4.12 9.48 -9.75
CA CYS A 23 -3.32 9.36 -8.52
C CYS A 23 -2.63 7.99 -8.40
N PHE A 24 -3.32 6.91 -8.78
CA PHE A 24 -2.74 5.57 -8.81
C PHE A 24 -1.55 5.47 -9.78
N LEU A 25 -1.67 6.02 -11.00
CA LEU A 25 -0.56 6.04 -11.97
C LEU A 25 0.64 6.82 -11.43
N VAL A 26 0.39 7.96 -10.77
CA VAL A 26 1.45 8.72 -10.08
C VAL A 26 2.11 7.87 -8.99
N GLN A 27 1.35 7.05 -8.25
CA GLN A 27 1.92 6.14 -7.25
C GLN A 27 2.77 5.03 -7.82
N VAL A 28 2.34 4.43 -8.92
CA VAL A 28 3.14 3.40 -9.60
C VAL A 28 4.46 4.02 -10.09
N ALA A 29 4.41 5.19 -10.74
CA ALA A 29 5.60 5.84 -11.28
C ALA A 29 6.59 6.26 -10.17
N THR A 30 6.11 6.96 -9.14
CA THR A 30 6.96 7.44 -8.05
C THR A 30 7.43 6.32 -7.13
N GLY A 31 6.58 5.32 -6.88
CA GLY A 31 6.92 4.13 -6.11
C GLY A 31 8.01 3.33 -6.81
N PHE A 32 7.84 3.07 -8.11
CA PHE A 32 8.86 2.42 -8.94
C PHE A 32 10.19 3.17 -8.91
N ALA A 33 10.17 4.50 -9.07
CA ALA A 33 11.39 5.32 -8.99
C ALA A 33 12.14 5.17 -7.64
N MET A 34 11.41 5.04 -6.52
CA MET A 34 12.05 4.87 -5.21
C MET A 34 12.65 3.47 -5.00
N THR A 35 12.19 2.44 -5.73
CA THR A 35 12.74 1.09 -5.58
C THR A 35 14.22 0.98 -5.97
N PHE A 36 14.72 1.86 -6.85
CA PHE A 36 16.13 1.90 -7.22
C PHE A 36 17.06 2.32 -6.08
N TYR A 37 16.55 3.07 -5.09
CA TYR A 37 17.36 3.65 -4.01
C TYR A 37 17.03 3.07 -2.63
N TYR A 38 15.84 2.50 -2.47
CA TYR A 38 15.35 1.97 -1.20
C TYR A 38 15.97 0.60 -0.89
N ARG A 39 16.42 0.39 0.35
CA ARG A 39 16.95 -0.91 0.81
C ARG A 39 16.03 -1.53 1.86
N LEU A 40 15.57 -2.75 1.57
CA LEU A 40 14.66 -3.56 2.40
C LEU A 40 15.37 -4.26 3.58
N THR A 41 16.26 -3.58 4.31
CA THR A 41 16.91 -4.15 5.50
C THR A 41 16.60 -3.29 6.71
N VAL A 42 16.17 -3.88 7.83
CA VAL A 42 15.76 -3.15 9.06
C VAL A 42 16.79 -2.11 9.51
N THR A 43 18.08 -2.45 9.42
CA THR A 43 19.19 -1.57 9.81
C THR A 43 19.48 -0.44 8.82
N LYS A 44 19.08 -0.60 7.55
CA LYS A 44 19.37 0.34 6.45
C LYS A 44 18.12 1.04 5.90
N ALA A 45 16.91 0.63 6.29
CA ALA A 45 15.65 1.15 5.75
C ALA A 45 15.52 2.65 5.99
N PHE A 46 15.67 3.09 7.26
CA PHE A 46 15.61 4.51 7.61
C PHE A 46 16.72 5.33 6.94
N ALA A 47 17.95 4.82 6.94
CA ALA A 47 19.09 5.47 6.29
C ALA A 47 18.88 5.60 4.76
N SER A 48 18.29 4.60 4.10
CA SER A 48 17.99 4.66 2.67
C SER A 48 16.92 5.70 2.34
N VAL A 49 15.94 5.90 3.24
CA VAL A 49 14.96 6.98 3.13
C VAL A 49 15.62 8.35 3.29
N GLN A 50 16.54 8.50 4.24
CA GLN A 50 17.29 9.75 4.39
C GLN A 50 18.14 10.04 3.15
N TYR A 51 18.82 9.02 2.61
CA TYR A 51 19.58 9.15 1.36
C TYR A 51 18.72 9.64 0.18
N ILE A 52 17.51 9.11 0.02
CA ILE A 52 16.55 9.60 -1.00
C ILE A 52 16.18 11.07 -0.76
N MET A 53 16.07 11.50 0.49
CA MET A 53 15.69 12.87 0.83
C MET A 53 16.81 13.89 0.67
N THR A 54 18.08 13.50 0.90
CA THR A 54 19.21 14.45 0.96
C THR A 54 20.16 14.35 -0.22
N GLU A 55 20.46 13.14 -0.71
CA GLU A 55 21.54 12.91 -1.69
C GLU A 55 21.02 12.69 -3.12
N VAL A 56 19.81 12.15 -3.26
CA VAL A 56 19.23 11.87 -4.59
C VAL A 56 18.65 13.16 -5.18
N ASN A 57 19.09 13.50 -6.40
CA ASN A 57 18.54 14.63 -7.15
C ASN A 57 17.02 14.47 -7.33
N PHE A 58 16.26 15.46 -6.85
CA PHE A 58 14.78 15.43 -6.79
C PHE A 58 14.16 14.29 -5.97
N GLY A 59 14.94 13.52 -5.20
CA GLY A 59 14.40 12.42 -4.41
C GLY A 59 13.40 12.89 -3.34
N TRP A 60 13.64 14.05 -2.73
CA TRP A 60 12.69 14.71 -1.83
C TRP A 60 11.34 15.02 -2.49
N LEU A 61 11.36 15.41 -3.77
CA LEU A 61 10.16 15.72 -4.54
C LEU A 61 9.40 14.43 -4.85
N ILE A 62 10.09 13.40 -5.34
CA ILE A 62 9.48 12.10 -5.65
C ILE A 62 8.80 11.52 -4.40
N ARG A 63 9.49 11.51 -3.25
CA ARG A 63 8.93 11.01 -1.99
C ARG A 63 7.76 11.86 -1.50
N SER A 64 7.86 13.19 -1.60
CA SER A 64 6.77 14.10 -1.22
C SER A 64 5.54 13.87 -2.10
N VAL A 65 5.71 13.82 -3.42
CA VAL A 65 4.63 13.54 -4.38
C VAL A 65 4.01 12.17 -4.10
N HIS A 66 4.83 11.14 -3.82
CA HIS A 66 4.31 9.82 -3.49
C HIS A 66 3.43 9.84 -2.24
N ARG A 67 3.86 10.55 -1.18
CA ARG A 67 3.09 10.67 0.07
C ARG A 67 1.79 11.45 -0.14
N TRP A 68 1.84 12.60 -0.81
CA TRP A 68 0.66 13.43 -1.06
C TRP A 68 -0.32 12.75 -2.03
N SER A 69 0.18 12.07 -3.06
CA SER A 69 -0.64 11.32 -4.01
C SER A 69 -1.37 10.16 -3.32
N ALA A 70 -0.74 9.43 -2.40
CA ALA A 70 -1.42 8.42 -1.57
C ALA A 70 -2.63 9.01 -0.83
N SER A 71 -2.45 10.14 -0.12
CA SER A 71 -3.54 10.78 0.62
C SER A 71 -4.66 11.28 -0.30
N MET A 72 -4.30 11.87 -1.44
CA MET A 72 -5.27 12.32 -2.44
C MET A 72 -6.03 11.14 -3.07
N MET A 73 -5.36 10.02 -3.34
CA MET A 73 -5.98 8.82 -3.89
C MET A 73 -7.09 8.29 -2.97
N VAL A 74 -6.82 8.22 -1.66
CA VAL A 74 -7.81 7.77 -0.67
C VAL A 74 -8.97 8.77 -0.58
N LEU A 75 -8.69 10.07 -0.53
CA LEU A 75 -9.72 11.11 -0.48
C LEU A 75 -10.62 11.05 -1.71
N MET A 76 -10.05 10.97 -2.91
CA MET A 76 -10.80 10.91 -4.17
C MET A 76 -11.58 9.62 -4.30
N MET A 77 -11.06 8.50 -3.80
CA MET A 77 -11.81 7.23 -3.71
C MET A 77 -13.06 7.38 -2.83
N ILE A 78 -12.93 7.99 -1.64
CA ILE A 78 -14.08 8.25 -0.75
C ILE A 78 -15.11 9.14 -1.45
N LEU A 79 -14.66 10.23 -2.06
CA LEU A 79 -15.53 11.14 -2.80
C LEU A 79 -16.16 10.49 -4.04
N HIS A 80 -15.49 9.52 -4.66
CA HIS A 80 -16.04 8.78 -5.80
C HIS A 80 -17.16 7.82 -5.38
N VAL A 81 -16.98 7.13 -4.26
CA VAL A 81 -17.97 6.18 -3.71
C VAL A 81 -19.24 6.91 -3.23
N PHE A 82 -19.11 8.14 -2.71
CA PHE A 82 -20.21 8.87 -2.09
C PHE A 82 -21.41 9.14 -3.05
N PRO A 83 -21.23 9.72 -4.25
CA PRO A 83 -22.32 9.87 -5.23
C PRO A 83 -22.86 8.54 -5.74
N VAL A 84 -22.01 7.50 -5.89
CA VAL A 84 -22.44 6.17 -6.35
C VAL A 84 -23.42 5.54 -5.37
N TYR A 85 -23.16 5.70 -4.08
CA TYR A 85 -24.07 5.28 -3.02
C TYR A 85 -25.38 6.08 -3.03
N LEU A 86 -25.30 7.42 -3.08
CA LEU A 86 -26.50 8.28 -3.01
C LEU A 86 -27.42 8.16 -4.24
N THR A 87 -26.86 7.90 -5.43
CA THR A 87 -27.63 7.81 -6.67
C THR A 87 -28.15 6.41 -6.97
N GLY A 88 -27.91 5.43 -6.09
CA GLY A 88 -28.31 4.04 -6.33
C GLY A 88 -27.53 3.39 -7.47
N GLY A 89 -26.29 3.81 -7.69
CA GLY A 89 -25.42 3.34 -8.77
C GLY A 89 -25.07 1.85 -8.71
N PHE A 90 -25.43 1.16 -7.62
CA PHE A 90 -25.24 -0.27 -7.38
C PHE A 90 -26.39 -1.16 -7.90
N ASN A 91 -27.40 -0.60 -8.58
CA ASN A 91 -28.52 -1.37 -9.14
C ASN A 91 -28.09 -2.46 -10.15
N LYS A 92 -28.96 -3.45 -10.38
CA LYS A 92 -28.80 -4.74 -11.12
C LYS A 92 -27.98 -4.78 -12.42
N ARG A 93 -27.68 -3.64 -13.06
CA ARG A 93 -26.82 -3.55 -14.26
C ARG A 93 -25.37 -3.14 -13.96
N ARG A 94 -25.06 -2.69 -12.75
CA ARG A 94 -23.75 -2.12 -12.34
C ARG A 94 -23.17 -2.76 -11.06
N GLU A 95 -23.76 -3.88 -10.61
CA GLU A 95 -23.32 -4.61 -9.42
C GLU A 95 -21.84 -5.03 -9.51
N LEU A 96 -21.39 -5.53 -10.66
CA LEU A 96 -19.98 -5.92 -10.85
C LEU A 96 -19.03 -4.73 -10.73
N THR A 97 -19.39 -3.56 -11.26
CA THR A 97 -18.57 -2.35 -11.12
C THR A 97 -18.46 -1.92 -9.66
N TRP A 98 -19.58 -1.98 -8.93
CA TRP A 98 -19.58 -1.70 -7.49
C TRP A 98 -18.72 -2.68 -6.69
N VAL A 99 -18.78 -3.98 -6.97
CA VAL A 99 -17.93 -4.97 -6.31
C VAL A 99 -16.45 -4.70 -6.61
N ILE A 100 -16.12 -4.37 -7.85
CA ILE A 100 -14.76 -3.98 -8.24
C ILE A 100 -14.30 -2.73 -7.46
N ASP A 101 -15.15 -1.71 -7.33
CA ASP A 101 -14.83 -0.49 -6.59
C ASP A 101 -14.58 -0.79 -5.10
N VAL A 102 -15.38 -1.65 -4.48
CA VAL A 102 -15.18 -2.09 -3.09
C VAL A 102 -13.85 -2.85 -2.94
N VAL A 103 -13.55 -3.78 -3.85
CA VAL A 103 -12.27 -4.52 -3.83
C VAL A 103 -11.09 -3.56 -4.01
N LEU A 104 -11.18 -2.60 -4.93
CA LEU A 104 -10.15 -1.59 -5.16
C LEU A 104 -9.97 -0.66 -3.95
N ALA A 105 -11.04 -0.31 -3.25
CA ALA A 105 -10.97 0.48 -2.03
C ALA A 105 -10.24 -0.29 -0.91
N VAL A 106 -10.53 -1.59 -0.75
CA VAL A 106 -9.81 -2.46 0.21
C VAL A 106 -8.33 -2.57 -0.17
N LEU A 107 -8.01 -2.83 -1.44
CA LEU A 107 -6.63 -2.89 -1.90
C LEU A 107 -5.88 -1.57 -1.67
N THR A 108 -6.54 -0.44 -1.94
CA THR A 108 -5.99 0.91 -1.68
C THR A 108 -5.67 1.10 -0.19
N ALA A 109 -6.56 0.67 0.70
CA ALA A 109 -6.31 0.72 2.14
C ALA A 109 -5.14 -0.19 2.55
N SER A 110 -5.07 -1.41 1.99
CA SER A 110 -3.94 -2.32 2.20
C SER A 110 -2.61 -1.71 1.76
N PHE A 111 -2.54 -1.10 0.57
CA PHE A 111 -1.34 -0.39 0.11
C PHE A 111 -0.95 0.76 1.03
N GLY A 112 -1.93 1.48 1.60
CA GLY A 112 -1.68 2.53 2.59
C GLY A 112 -1.00 1.99 3.85
N VAL A 113 -1.51 0.88 4.41
CA VAL A 113 -0.94 0.24 5.60
C VAL A 113 0.47 -0.28 5.33
N THR A 114 0.67 -1.01 4.22
CA THR A 114 1.99 -1.54 3.85
C THR A 114 2.98 -0.42 3.56
N GLY A 115 2.58 0.63 2.83
CA GLY A 115 3.45 1.76 2.51
C GLY A 115 3.90 2.55 3.73
N TYR A 116 3.02 2.71 4.72
CA TYR A 116 3.33 3.41 5.97
C TYR A 116 4.39 2.69 6.81
N SER A 117 4.55 1.39 6.63
CA SER A 117 5.53 0.57 7.36
C SER A 117 6.97 0.71 6.88
N LEU A 118 7.17 1.07 5.60
CA LEU A 118 8.46 0.98 4.92
C LEU A 118 9.56 1.91 5.48
N PRO A 119 9.29 3.15 5.90
CA PRO A 119 10.34 3.99 6.46
C PRO A 119 10.93 3.48 7.78
N GLN A 120 10.23 2.54 8.44
CA GLN A 120 10.56 2.00 9.77
C GLN A 120 10.83 3.09 10.82
N ASP A 121 10.16 4.23 10.70
CA ASP A 121 10.15 5.25 11.75
C ASP A 121 9.28 4.78 12.93
N GLN A 122 9.43 5.45 14.08
CA GLN A 122 8.72 5.08 15.30
C GLN A 122 7.20 5.05 15.10
N ILE A 123 6.65 5.97 14.29
CA ILE A 123 5.21 6.07 14.06
C ILE A 123 4.74 4.90 13.17
N GLY A 124 5.47 4.61 12.10
CA GLY A 124 5.24 3.43 11.26
C GLY A 124 5.25 2.12 12.05
N TYR A 125 6.27 1.94 12.90
CA TYR A 125 6.40 0.74 13.72
C TYR A 125 5.23 0.52 14.69
N TRP A 126 4.82 1.57 15.42
CA TRP A 126 3.68 1.46 16.35
C TRP A 126 2.35 1.29 15.64
N ALA A 127 2.17 1.95 14.49
CA ALA A 127 0.94 1.81 13.69
C ALA A 127 0.73 0.37 13.22
N ILE A 128 1.77 -0.28 12.68
CA ILE A 128 1.69 -1.69 12.25
C ILE A 128 1.34 -2.58 13.44
N LYS A 129 2.04 -2.40 14.58
CA LYS A 129 1.80 -3.22 15.77
C LYS A 129 0.34 -3.19 16.20
N ILE A 130 -0.29 -2.01 16.16
CA ILE A 130 -1.72 -1.85 16.47
C ILE A 130 -2.57 -2.59 15.42
N VAL A 131 -2.33 -2.37 14.13
CA VAL A 131 -3.10 -3.00 13.04
C VAL A 131 -3.00 -4.53 13.08
N THR A 132 -1.81 -5.09 13.31
CA THR A 132 -1.58 -6.53 13.41
C THR A 132 -2.14 -7.15 14.68
N SER A 133 -2.43 -6.35 15.71
CA SER A 133 -3.08 -6.82 16.94
C SER A 133 -4.60 -6.94 16.82
N VAL A 134 -5.24 -6.31 15.81
CA VAL A 134 -6.70 -6.36 15.63
C VAL A 134 -7.24 -7.78 15.40
N PRO A 135 -6.62 -8.65 14.58
CA PRO A 135 -7.08 -10.02 14.39
C PRO A 135 -7.00 -10.88 15.66
N GLU A 136 -6.14 -10.53 16.64
CA GLU A 136 -6.04 -11.27 17.91
C GLU A 136 -7.34 -11.20 18.74
N ALA A 137 -8.21 -10.22 18.45
CA ALA A 137 -9.51 -10.07 19.09
C ALA A 137 -10.59 -11.01 18.55
N ILE A 138 -10.34 -11.77 17.48
CA ILE A 138 -11.31 -12.70 16.88
C ILE A 138 -11.14 -14.10 17.51
N PRO A 139 -12.08 -14.55 18.37
CA PRO A 139 -11.89 -15.76 19.18
C PRO A 139 -11.85 -17.08 18.38
N VAL A 140 -12.30 -17.09 17.12
CA VAL A 140 -12.47 -18.31 16.30
C VAL A 140 -11.32 -18.56 15.30
N ILE A 141 -10.60 -17.51 14.87
CA ILE A 141 -9.58 -17.58 13.79
C ILE A 141 -8.19 -17.23 14.33
N LYS A 142 -7.95 -17.53 15.62
CA LYS A 142 -6.78 -17.06 16.37
C LYS A 142 -5.46 -17.65 15.87
N SER A 143 -5.43 -18.94 15.53
CA SER A 143 -4.17 -19.64 15.28
C SER A 143 -3.63 -19.51 13.84
N PRO A 144 -4.39 -19.83 12.77
CA PRO A 144 -3.79 -19.88 11.43
C PRO A 144 -3.56 -18.49 10.80
N LEU A 145 -4.35 -17.47 11.17
CA LEU A 145 -4.30 -16.16 10.51
C LEU A 145 -3.21 -15.25 11.11
N VAL A 146 -2.95 -15.38 12.42
CA VAL A 146 -1.80 -14.73 13.09
C VAL A 146 -0.50 -15.42 12.69
N GLU A 147 -0.49 -16.74 12.55
CA GLU A 147 0.69 -17.49 12.07
C GLU A 147 0.99 -17.21 10.59
N LEU A 148 -0.02 -17.02 9.74
CA LEU A 148 0.16 -16.62 8.33
C LEU A 148 0.65 -15.16 8.18
N LEU A 149 0.16 -14.24 9.02
CA LEU A 149 0.53 -12.82 8.96
C LEU A 149 1.83 -12.48 9.71
N CYS A 150 2.15 -13.21 10.78
CA CYS A 150 3.24 -12.89 11.71
C CYS A 150 4.24 -14.04 11.92
N GLY A 151 4.02 -15.22 11.33
CA GLY A 151 4.92 -16.38 11.44
C GLY A 151 4.95 -17.08 12.81
N SER A 152 4.04 -16.73 13.74
CA SER A 152 3.99 -17.30 15.10
C SER A 152 2.63 -17.04 15.77
N THR A 153 2.36 -17.72 16.88
CA THR A 153 1.11 -17.67 17.67
C THR A 153 0.95 -16.40 18.54
N SER A 154 1.86 -15.44 18.46
CA SER A 154 1.75 -14.13 19.11
C SER A 154 2.66 -13.08 18.46
N VAL A 155 2.19 -11.84 18.31
CA VAL A 155 3.00 -10.71 17.82
C VAL A 155 4.02 -10.28 18.88
N ARG A 156 5.16 -10.98 18.93
CA ARG A 156 6.36 -10.57 19.65
C ARG A 156 7.55 -10.53 18.70
N GLN A 157 8.66 -9.97 19.18
CA GLN A 157 9.98 -9.80 18.56
C GLN A 157 10.40 -10.87 17.52
N SER A 158 9.87 -12.09 17.61
CA SER A 158 10.03 -13.21 16.67
C SER A 158 9.65 -12.92 15.21
N THR A 159 8.66 -12.08 14.90
CA THR A 159 8.30 -11.78 13.49
C THR A 159 9.40 -11.00 12.76
N LEU A 160 10.13 -10.13 13.47
CA LEU A 160 11.31 -9.44 12.94
C LEU A 160 12.50 -10.40 12.78
N THR A 161 12.62 -11.40 13.65
CA THR A 161 13.69 -12.40 13.57
C THR A 161 13.51 -13.37 12.40
N ILE A 162 12.28 -13.78 12.06
CA ILE A 162 12.04 -14.73 10.94
C ILE A 162 12.26 -14.06 9.58
N ILE A 163 11.82 -12.80 9.40
CA ILE A 163 12.12 -12.03 8.18
C ILE A 163 13.64 -11.80 8.05
N TYR A 164 14.33 -11.62 9.18
CA TYR A 164 15.79 -11.49 9.23
C TYR A 164 16.53 -12.80 8.94
N ASP A 165 16.07 -13.94 9.46
CA ASP A 165 16.71 -15.25 9.27
C ASP A 165 16.53 -15.75 7.83
N TYR A 166 15.35 -15.56 7.24
CA TYR A 166 15.10 -15.92 5.84
C TYR A 166 15.94 -15.09 4.86
N SER A 167 16.13 -13.79 5.14
CA SER A 167 17.06 -12.95 4.36
C SER A 167 18.54 -13.29 4.59
N ARG A 168 18.88 -13.89 5.73
CA ARG A 168 20.26 -14.24 6.11
C ARG A 168 20.68 -15.62 5.61
N GLU A 169 19.75 -16.57 5.50
CA GLU A 169 20.00 -17.90 4.90
C GLU A 169 20.29 -17.82 3.39
N GLU A 170 19.62 -16.92 2.64
CA GLU A 170 19.96 -16.69 1.22
C GLU A 170 21.38 -16.13 1.04
N GLU A 171 21.84 -15.23 1.91
CA GLU A 171 23.18 -14.63 1.83
C GLU A 171 24.29 -15.65 2.16
N TYR A 172 24.01 -16.63 3.04
CA TYR A 172 24.95 -17.72 3.37
C TYR A 172 25.07 -18.77 2.25
N LEU A 173 23.97 -19.09 1.55
CA LEU A 173 23.97 -20.05 0.44
C LEU A 173 24.58 -19.49 -0.85
N VAL A 174 24.52 -18.17 -1.05
CA VAL A 174 25.19 -17.47 -2.16
C VAL A 174 26.67 -17.22 -1.84
N GLY A 175 27.02 -16.94 -0.58
CA GLY A 175 28.41 -16.81 -0.15
C GLY A 175 29.22 -18.11 -0.18
N ALA A 176 28.58 -19.26 0.04
CA ALA A 176 29.23 -20.58 0.03
C ALA A 176 29.49 -21.18 -1.37
N ASN A 177 29.06 -20.51 -2.45
CA ASN A 177 29.28 -20.95 -3.84
C ASN A 177 30.32 -20.13 -4.61
N MET A 178 31.04 -19.21 -3.94
CA MET A 178 32.16 -18.45 -4.54
C MET A 178 33.54 -18.90 -4.05
N ASP A 179 33.59 -19.94 -3.21
CA ASP A 179 34.82 -20.57 -2.72
C ASP A 179 34.96 -22.01 -3.24
N TYR A 180 34.96 -22.21 -4.57
CA TYR A 180 35.54 -23.37 -5.25
C TYR A 180 36.11 -22.96 -6.62
#